data_AF-A0A835XXV0-F1
#
_entry.id   AF-A0A835XXV0-F1
#
_cell.length_a   1.000
_cell.length_b   1.000
_cell.length_c   1.000
_cell.angle_alpha   90.00
_cell.angle_beta   90.00
_cell.angle_gamma   90.00
#
_symmetry.space_group_name_H-M   'P 1'
#
loop_
_entity.id
_entity.type
_entity.pdbx_description
1 polymer ?
#
loop_
_entity_poly.entity_id
_entity_poly.type
_entity_poly.pdbx_seq_one_letter_code
_entity_poly.pdbx_strand_id
1 'polypeptide(L)' 'MGIISFAVSQAAISSLVLGALKNRGAITVKPESIRNEYIRSVFVAMVGFGETCYIKSVELADSLKQAPKKI' A
#
# COMPACT_ATOMS: atom_id res chain seq x y z
N MET A 1 -5.14 12.43 -22.14
CA MET A 1 -4.55 11.72 -20.98
C MET A 1 -5.01 10.27 -21.06
N GLY A 2 -4.10 9.36 -21.43
CA GLY A 2 -4.44 8.04 -21.96
C GLY A 2 -4.65 6.94 -20.91
N ILE A 3 -5.28 5.85 -21.35
CA ILE A 3 -5.62 4.63 -20.59
C ILE A 3 -4.47 4.12 -19.70
N ILE A 4 -3.23 4.29 -20.14
CA ILE A 4 -2.02 3.89 -19.39
C ILE A 4 -1.90 4.65 -18.06
N SER A 5 -2.11 5.97 -18.07
CA SER A 5 -2.07 6.81 -16.86
C SER A 5 -3.18 6.42 -15.88
N PHE A 6 -4.35 6.07 -16.39
CA PHE A 6 -5.47 5.56 -15.59
C PHE A 6 -5.13 4.20 -14.96
N ALA A 7 -4.60 3.25 -15.73
CA ALA A 7 -4.23 1.92 -15.24
C ALA A 7 -3.15 1.98 -14.15
N VAL A 8 -2.12 2.82 -14.33
CA VAL A 8 -1.06 3.01 -13.32
C VAL A 8 -1.64 3.63 -12.04
N SER A 9 -2.52 4.62 -12.16
CA SER A 9 -3.16 5.26 -11.01
C SER A 9 -4.02 4.27 -10.23
N GLN A 10 -4.79 3.42 -10.92
CA GLN A 10 -5.59 2.37 -10.29
C GLN A 10 -4.73 1.32 -9.61
N ALA A 11 -3.62 0.91 -10.21
CA ALA A 11 -2.67 -0.02 -9.60
C ALA A 11 -2.05 0.57 -8.32
N ALA A 12 -1.67 1.85 -8.34
CA ALA A 12 -1.14 2.55 -7.18
C ALA A 12 -2.17 2.60 -6.03
N ILE A 13 -3.40 3.02 -6.32
CA ILE A 13 -4.48 3.08 -5.31
C ILE A 13 -4.78 1.69 -4.75
N SER A 14 -4.89 0.69 -5.63
CA SER A 14 -5.16 -0.70 -5.23
C SER A 14 -4.06 -1.26 -4.34
N SER A 15 -2.79 -0.96 -4.65
CA SER A 15 -1.65 -1.39 -3.85
C SER A 15 -1.70 -0.83 -2.42
N LEU A 16 -2.03 0.45 -2.28
CA LEU A 16 -2.21 1.14 -0.99
C LEU A 16 -3.36 0.53 -0.19
N VAL A 17 -4.52 0.33 -0.82
CA VAL A 17 -5.70 -0.23 -0.14
C VAL A 17 -5.42 -1.66 0.32
N LEU A 18 -4.84 -2.50 -0.54
CA LEU A 18 -4.47 -3.88 -0.19
C LEU A 18 -3.43 -3.92 0.93
N GLY A 19 -2.41 -3.07 0.86
CA GLY A 19 -1.39 -2.93 1.91
C GLY A 19 -1.98 -2.51 3.26
N ALA A 20 -2.88 -1.53 3.27
CA ALA A 20 -3.57 -1.06 4.47
C ALA A 20 -4.48 -2.13 5.09
N LEU A 21 -5.25 -2.84 4.26
CA LEU A 21 -6.12 -3.94 4.71
C LEU A 21 -5.31 -5.12 5.26
N LYS A 22 -4.18 -5.45 4.62
CA LYS A 22 -3.26 -6.47 5.11
C LYS A 22 -2.66 -6.07 6.46
N ASN A 23 -2.18 -4.84 6.59
CA ASN A 23 -1.60 -4.33 7.83
C ASN A 23 -2.56 -4.38 9.02
N ARG A 24 -3.85 -4.04 8.78
CA ARG A 24 -4.91 -4.16 9.79
C ARG A 24 -5.36 -5.59 10.09
N GLY A 25 -4.79 -6.60 9.42
CA GLY A 25 -5.19 -8.00 9.55
C GLY A 25 -6.58 -8.31 8.96
N ALA A 26 -7.17 -7.41 8.17
CA ALA A 26 -8.48 -7.61 7.56
C ALA A 26 -8.44 -8.61 6.40
N ILE A 27 -7.29 -8.72 5.73
CA ILE A 27 -7.06 -9.69 4.65
C ILE A 27 -5.73 -10.42 4.85
N THR A 28 -5.68 -11.69 4.46
CA THR A 28 -4.43 -12.45 4.32
C THR A 28 -4.11 -12.61 2.85
N VAL A 29 -2.96 -12.09 2.44
CA VAL A 29 -2.48 -12.23 1.06
C VAL A 29 -1.77 -13.56 0.92
N LYS A 30 -2.16 -14.37 -0.09
CA LYS A 30 -1.58 -15.68 -0.40
C LYS A 30 -0.92 -15.67 -1.80
N PRO A 31 0.33 -15.18 -1.91
CA PRO A 31 1.03 -15.06 -3.19
C PRO A 31 1.25 -16.41 -3.90
N GLU A 32 1.15 -17.51 -3.17
CA GLU A 32 1.31 -18.88 -3.67
C GLU A 32 0.23 -19.27 -4.68
N SER A 33 -0.92 -18.57 -4.63
CA SER A 33 -1.99 -18.74 -5.61
C SER A 33 -1.63 -18.23 -7.02
N ILE A 34 -0.61 -17.36 -7.13
CA ILE A 34 -0.15 -16.80 -8.40
C ILE A 34 0.89 -17.75 -9.01
N ARG A 35 0.49 -18.48 -10.06
CA ARG A 35 1.36 -19.45 -10.75
C ARG A 35 2.55 -18.80 -11.45
N ASN A 36 2.42 -17.56 -11.91
CA ASN A 36 3.48 -16.84 -12.59
C ASN A 36 4.39 -16.13 -11.58
N GLU A 37 5.65 -16.54 -11.54
CA GLU A 37 6.64 -16.03 -10.59
C GLU A 37 6.92 -14.53 -10.72
N TYR A 38 6.95 -13.98 -11.94
CA TYR A 38 7.16 -12.55 -12.16
C TYR A 38 6.00 -11.73 -11.60
N ILE A 39 4.76 -12.16 -11.89
CA ILE A 39 3.56 -11.49 -11.39
C ILE A 39 3.49 -11.61 -9.86
N ARG A 40 3.86 -12.77 -9.31
CA ARG A 40 3.92 -13.00 -7.87
C ARG A 40 4.88 -12.01 -7.19
N SER A 41 6.09 -11.86 -7.71
CA SER A 41 7.09 -10.94 -7.17
C SER A 41 6.63 -9.48 -7.26
N VAL A 42 6.06 -9.07 -8.39
CA VAL A 42 5.50 -7.72 -8.56
C VAL A 42 4.35 -7.47 -7.58
N PHE A 43 3.44 -8.44 -7.43
CA PHE A 43 2.30 -8.32 -6.53
C PHE A 43 2.74 -8.23 -5.06
N VAL A 44 3.67 -9.08 -4.62
CA VAL A 44 4.24 -9.01 -3.26
C VAL A 44 4.93 -7.66 -3.02
N ALA A 45 5.71 -7.19 -4.00
CA ALA A 45 6.37 -5.88 -3.91
C ALA A 45 5.36 -4.73 -3.82
N MET A 46 4.30 -4.74 -4.64
CA MET A 46 3.26 -3.70 -4.60
C MET A 46 2.49 -3.69 -3.28
N VAL A 47 2.09 -4.85 -2.77
CA VAL A 47 1.38 -4.95 -1.48
C VAL A 47 2.29 -4.50 -0.33
N GLY A 48 3.57 -4.91 -0.34
CA GLY A 48 4.55 -4.48 0.66
C GLY A 48 4.85 -2.98 0.60
N PHE A 49 4.89 -2.41 -0.61
CA PHE A 49 5.01 -0.97 -0.80
C PHE A 49 3.79 -0.23 -0.23
N GLY A 50 2.57 -0.70 -0.56
CA GLY A 50 1.33 -0.11 -0.03
C GLY A 50 1.25 -0.18 1.50
N GLU A 51 1.71 -1.29 2.10
CA GLU A 51 1.80 -1.45 3.55
C GLU A 51 2.78 -0.45 4.17
N THR A 52 3.96 -0.28 3.58
CA THR A 52 4.97 0.70 4.03
C THR A 52 4.43 2.12 3.94
N CYS A 53 3.81 2.49 2.81
CA CYS A 53 3.21 3.80 2.62
C CYS A 53 2.08 4.05 3.62
N TYR A 54 1.26 3.04 3.93
CA TYR A 54 0.20 3.16 4.93
C TYR A 54 0.78 3.42 6.33
N ILE A 55 1.75 2.62 6.78
CA ILE A 55 2.42 2.80 8.07
C ILE A 55 3.01 4.21 8.17
N LYS A 56 3.76 4.65 7.15
CA LYS A 56 4.37 5.99 7.10
C LYS A 56 3.33 7.10 7.11
N SER A 57 2.18 6.90 6.46
CA SER A 57 1.08 7.88 6.45
C SER A 57 0.41 7.99 7.82
N VAL A 58 0.27 6.87 8.55
CA VAL A 58 -0.24 6.87 9.92
C VAL A 58 0.76 7.54 10.86
N GLU A 59 2.05 7.19 10.78
CA GLU A 59 3.12 7.85 11.55
C GLU A 59 3.14 9.37 11.31
N LEU A 60 2.99 9.80 10.05
CA LEU A 60 2.92 11.21 9.67
C LEU A 60 1.65 11.88 10.25
N ALA A 61 0.50 11.23 10.14
CA ALA A 61 -0.75 11.76 10.68
C ALA A 61 -0.68 11.91 12.21
N ASP A 62 -0.04 10.97 12.90
CA ASP A 62 0.12 11.02 14.35
C ASP A 62 1.14 12.08 14.78
N SER A 63 2.23 12.26 14.04
CA SER A 63 3.19 13.34 14.28
C SER A 63 2.62 14.74 13.97
N LEU A 64 1.69 14.86 13.00
CA LEU A 64 0.97 16.11 12.75
C LEU A 64 -0.11 16.40 13.80
N LYS A 65 -0.74 15.39 14.39
CA LYS A 65 -1.66 15.55 15.53
C LYS A 65 -0.93 16.01 16.79
N GLN A 66 0.35 15.67 16.94
CA GLN A 66 1.23 16.24 17.94
C GLN A 66 1.68 17.65 17.51
N ALA A 67 0.75 18.60 17.48
CA ALA A 67 1.08 20.01 17.30
C ALA A 67 2.12 20.47 18.34
N PRO A 68 3.03 21.40 17.98
CA PRO A 68 4.24 21.68 18.74
C PRO A 68 3.91 22.14 20.15
N LYS A 69 4.64 21.61 21.13
CA LYS A 69 4.68 22.13 22.50
C LYS A 69 4.95 23.63 22.39
N LYS A 70 3.94 24.46 22.65
CA LYS A 70 4.10 25.92 22.79
C LYS A 70 5.17 26.13 23.86
N ILE A 71 6.34 26.58 23.43
CA ILE A 71 7.36 27.17 24.31
C ILE A 71 6.86 28.57 24.67
#